data_AF-A0A4Y7JB74-F1
#
_entry.id   AF-A0A4Y7JB74-F1
#
_cell.length_a   1.000
_cell.length_b   1.000
_cell.length_c   1.000
_cell.angle_alpha   90.00
_cell.angle_beta   90.00
_cell.angle_gamma   90.00
#
_symmetry.space_group_name_H-M   'P 1'
#
loop_
_entity.id
_entity.type
_entity.pdbx_description
1 polymer ?
#
loop_
_entity_poly.entity_id
_entity_poly.type
_entity_poly.pdbx_seq_one_letter_code
_entity_poly.pdbx_strand_id
1 'polypeptide(L)'
;MKPYPWYYLLSMKEVCRSLRFTVDDDLLLWLDIEIKSPLNRRINNDILLDITSKAQGRLRSLALINCVGITDDGLQRVIQDNLLINKLCVPACTRLTPDGIVRIVKKLTDGTNEHNLRYLRLCCIPNLTK
;
A
#
# COMPACT_ATOMS: atom_id res chain seq x y z
N MET A 1 13.74 12.69 -17.24
CA MET A 1 12.28 12.90 -17.33
C MET A 1 11.67 12.31 -16.05
N LYS A 2 11.27 13.14 -15.07
CA LYS A 2 10.71 12.64 -13.80
C LYS A 2 9.23 12.27 -14.03
N PRO A 3 8.76 11.06 -13.71
CA PRO A 3 7.36 10.70 -13.88
C PRO A 3 6.47 11.52 -12.95
N TYR A 4 5.29 11.91 -13.45
CA TYR A 4 4.29 12.63 -12.66
C TYR A 4 3.78 11.72 -11.53
N PRO A 5 3.54 12.26 -10.31
CA PRO A 5 3.00 11.47 -9.21
C PRO A 5 1.61 10.92 -9.51
N TRP A 6 1.34 9.67 -9.12
CA TRP A 6 0.07 8.96 -9.40
C TRP A 6 -1.20 9.71 -8.92
N TYR A 7 -1.08 10.56 -7.89
CA TYR A 7 -2.21 11.36 -7.39
C TYR A 7 -2.68 12.46 -8.37
N TYR A 8 -1.79 13.01 -9.20
CA TYR A 8 -2.18 13.95 -10.26
C TYR A 8 -3.01 13.26 -11.35
N LEU A 9 -2.69 12.00 -11.63
CA LEU A 9 -3.42 11.20 -12.61
C LEU A 9 -4.81 10.80 -12.10
N LEU A 10 -5.00 10.68 -10.78
CA LEU A 10 -6.31 10.45 -10.18
C LEU A 10 -7.27 11.64 -10.45
N SER A 11 -6.78 12.88 -10.43
CA SER A 11 -7.56 14.06 -10.81
C SER A 11 -7.88 14.10 -12.31
N MET A 12 -6.99 13.59 -13.16
CA MET A 12 -7.22 13.50 -14.61
C MET A 12 -8.23 12.39 -14.99
N LYS A 13 -8.37 11.36 -14.15
CA LYS A 13 -9.36 10.28 -14.32
C LYS A 13 -10.81 10.76 -14.24
N GLU A 14 -11.10 11.86 -13.55
CA GLU A 14 -12.44 12.45 -13.49
C GLU A 14 -12.82 13.17 -14.80
N VAL A 15 -11.84 13.48 -15.65
CA VAL A 15 -12.03 14.30 -16.85
C VAL A 15 -12.27 13.45 -18.10
N CYS A 16 -11.63 12.28 -18.24
CA CYS A 16 -11.72 11.51 -19.49
C CYS A 16 -11.58 9.98 -19.32
N ARG A 17 -12.49 9.23 -19.96
CA ARG A 17 -12.54 7.75 -19.96
C ARG A 17 -11.31 7.09 -20.62
N SER A 18 -10.74 7.73 -21.65
CA SER A 18 -9.56 7.21 -22.36
C SER A 18 -8.29 7.31 -21.51
N LEU A 19 -8.09 8.45 -20.81
CA LEU A 19 -7.01 8.63 -19.83
C LEU A 19 -7.16 7.69 -18.62
N ARG A 20 -8.39 7.37 -18.21
CA ARG A 20 -8.64 6.37 -17.17
C ARG A 20 -8.10 4.99 -17.53
N PHE A 21 -8.28 4.56 -18.78
CA PHE A 21 -7.76 3.28 -19.28
C PHE A 21 -6.23 3.28 -19.35
N THR A 22 -5.61 4.33 -19.90
CA THR A 22 -4.14 4.43 -20.00
C THR A 22 -3.44 4.46 -18.63
N VAL A 23 -4.04 5.10 -17.63
CA VAL A 23 -3.50 5.15 -16.25
C VAL A 23 -3.73 3.83 -15.50
N ASP A 24 -4.78 3.09 -15.81
CA ASP A 24 -4.98 1.73 -15.27
C ASP A 24 -4.04 0.70 -15.93
N ASP A 25 -3.62 0.93 -17.18
CA ASP A 25 -2.69 0.07 -17.93
C ASP A 25 -1.21 0.34 -17.60
N ASP A 26 -0.87 1.55 -17.16
CA ASP A 26 0.51 1.91 -16.81
C ASP A 26 0.90 1.37 -15.41
N LEU A 27 1.36 0.12 -15.42
CA LEU A 27 1.83 -0.63 -14.25
C LEU A 27 2.92 0.08 -13.44
N LEU A 28 3.68 1.01 -14.05
CA LEU A 28 4.74 1.74 -13.36
C LEU A 28 4.20 2.69 -12.28
N LEU A 29 2.97 3.20 -12.45
CA LEU A 29 2.33 4.12 -11.52
C LEU A 29 1.87 3.45 -10.23
N TRP A 30 1.59 2.15 -10.31
CA TRP A 30 1.06 1.35 -9.21
C TRP A 30 2.14 0.54 -8.50
N LEU A 31 3.43 0.73 -8.84
CA LEU A 31 4.55 0.09 -8.14
C LEU A 31 4.78 0.70 -6.75
N ASP A 32 4.46 1.99 -6.57
CA ASP A 32 4.70 2.73 -5.34
C ASP A 32 3.45 3.52 -4.92
N ILE A 33 2.74 3.02 -3.91
CA ILE A 33 1.53 3.65 -3.38
C ILE A 33 1.84 4.34 -2.06
N GLU A 34 1.53 5.63 -1.95
CA GLU A 34 1.65 6.42 -0.72
C GLU A 34 0.34 7.13 -0.38
N ILE A 35 -0.33 6.67 0.68
CA ILE A 35 -1.55 7.26 1.21
C ILE A 35 -1.19 8.06 2.46
N LYS A 36 -1.53 9.35 2.44
CA LYS A 36 -1.34 10.30 3.54
C LYS A 36 -2.47 11.30 3.62
N SER A 37 -2.37 12.27 4.53
CA SER A 37 -3.29 13.40 4.61
C SER A 37 -3.44 14.11 3.26
N PRO A 38 -4.68 14.46 2.84
CA PRO A 38 -5.95 14.32 3.58
C PRO A 38 -6.69 12.99 3.32
N LEU A 39 -6.19 12.13 2.43
CA LEU A 39 -6.87 10.92 1.96
C LEU A 39 -6.91 9.82 3.03
N ASN A 40 -5.93 9.77 3.92
CA ASN A 40 -5.79 8.77 4.99
C ASN A 40 -7.05 8.57 5.86
N ARG A 41 -7.89 9.60 6.03
CA ARG A 41 -9.15 9.52 6.80
C ARG A 41 -10.31 8.88 6.04
N ARG A 42 -10.23 8.83 4.70
CA ARG A 42 -11.29 8.32 3.81
C ARG A 42 -11.03 6.90 3.34
N ILE A 43 -9.80 6.41 3.49
CA ILE A 43 -9.40 5.06 3.07
C ILE A 43 -9.79 4.04 4.14
N ASN A 44 -10.44 2.96 3.70
CA ASN A 44 -10.71 1.75 4.47
C ASN A 44 -10.11 0.52 3.75
N ASN A 45 -10.30 -0.68 4.30
CA ASN A 45 -9.76 -1.92 3.75
C ASN A 45 -10.17 -2.15 2.28
N ASP A 46 -11.45 -1.94 1.95
CA ASP A 46 -11.97 -2.24 0.61
C ASP A 46 -11.44 -1.26 -0.44
N ILE A 47 -11.37 0.04 -0.10
CA ILE A 47 -10.80 1.05 -0.98
C ILE A 47 -9.31 0.81 -1.17
N LEU A 48 -8.58 0.44 -0.11
CA LEU A 48 -7.17 0.09 -0.22
C LEU A 48 -6.97 -1.09 -1.17
N LEU A 49 -7.82 -2.13 -1.07
CA LEU A 49 -7.76 -3.29 -1.94
C LEU A 49 -8.00 -2.91 -3.41
N ASP A 50 -9.01 -2.08 -3.71
CA ASP A 50 -9.28 -1.60 -5.07
C ASP A 50 -8.14 -0.75 -5.67
N ILE A 51 -7.42 0.01 -4.83
CA ILE A 51 -6.26 0.78 -5.28
C ILE A 51 -5.08 -0.17 -5.57
N THR A 52 -4.81 -1.10 -4.66
CA THR A 52 -3.66 -2.02 -4.78
C THR A 52 -3.86 -3.12 -5.81
N SER A 53 -5.10 -3.49 -6.14
CA SER A 53 -5.41 -4.46 -7.21
C SER A 53 -4.96 -3.97 -8.58
N LYS A 54 -4.91 -2.65 -8.80
CA LYS A 54 -4.40 -2.02 -10.03
C LYS A 54 -2.91 -2.30 -10.26
N ALA A 55 -2.17 -2.64 -9.21
CA ALA A 55 -0.78 -3.06 -9.33
C ALA A 55 -0.62 -4.48 -9.91
N GLN A 56 -1.70 -5.26 -10.02
CA GLN A 56 -1.70 -6.63 -10.57
C GLN A 56 -0.60 -7.52 -9.95
N GLY A 57 -0.43 -7.42 -8.63
CA GLY A 57 0.58 -8.17 -7.87
C GLY A 57 2.00 -7.65 -7.99
N ARG A 58 2.22 -6.54 -8.71
CA ARG A 58 3.54 -5.95 -8.92
C ARG A 58 3.88 -4.81 -7.96
N LEU A 59 3.03 -4.54 -6.97
CA LEU A 59 3.28 -3.49 -5.99
C LEU A 59 4.61 -3.74 -5.26
N ARG A 60 5.48 -2.73 -5.24
CA ARG A 60 6.83 -2.80 -4.64
C ARG A 60 6.92 -2.01 -3.34
N SER A 61 6.21 -0.89 -3.25
CA SER A 61 6.21 -0.02 -2.07
C SER A 61 4.79 0.34 -1.67
N LEU A 62 4.49 0.19 -0.39
CA LEU A 62 3.23 0.60 0.21
C LEU A 62 3.51 1.46 1.44
N ALA A 63 3.04 2.71 1.40
CA ALA A 63 3.09 3.64 2.52
C ALA A 63 1.67 4.08 2.94
N LEU A 64 1.28 3.78 4.17
CA LEU A 64 0.01 4.14 4.78
C LEU A 64 0.29 5.02 6.00
N ILE A 65 0.11 6.33 5.85
CA ILE A 65 0.46 7.31 6.88
C ILE A 65 -0.81 7.79 7.57
N ASN A 66 -0.95 7.45 8.86
CA ASN A 66 -2.09 7.80 9.70
C ASN A 66 -3.43 7.25 9.14
N CYS A 67 -3.40 6.06 8.54
CA CYS A 67 -4.57 5.41 7.96
C CYS A 67 -5.33 4.62 9.03
N VAL A 68 -6.15 5.31 9.83
CA VAL A 68 -6.92 4.71 10.94
C VAL A 68 -7.98 3.71 10.49
N GLY A 69 -8.40 3.74 9.21
CA GLY A 69 -9.41 2.83 8.66
C GLY A 69 -8.89 1.43 8.33
N ILE A 70 -7.57 1.22 8.33
CA ILE A 70 -6.93 -0.04 7.89
C ILE A 70 -6.72 -0.99 9.07
N THR A 71 -7.08 -2.26 8.89
CA THR A 71 -6.87 -3.33 9.87
C THR A 71 -5.80 -4.33 9.43
N ASP A 72 -5.35 -5.16 10.37
CA ASP A 72 -4.44 -6.27 10.09
C ASP A 72 -4.95 -7.16 8.95
N ASP A 73 -6.24 -7.55 8.99
CA ASP A 73 -6.85 -8.37 7.93
C ASP A 73 -6.88 -7.67 6.58
N GLY A 74 -7.18 -6.37 6.56
CA GLY A 74 -7.20 -5.59 5.32
C GLY A 74 -5.81 -5.51 4.69
N LEU A 75 -4.80 -5.20 5.51
CA LEU A 75 -3.42 -5.17 5.06
C LEU A 75 -2.95 -6.58 4.63
N GLN A 76 -3.33 -7.64 5.35
CA GLN A 76 -2.98 -9.01 4.99
C GLN A 76 -3.52 -9.41 3.59
N ARG A 77 -4.73 -9.00 3.22
CA ARG A 77 -5.29 -9.24 1.87
C ARG A 77 -4.46 -8.54 0.79
N VAL A 78 -4.08 -7.28 1.02
CA VAL A 78 -3.23 -6.52 0.09
C VAL A 78 -1.90 -7.23 -0.15
N ILE A 79 -1.28 -7.76 0.91
CA ILE A 79 -0.03 -8.50 0.84
C ILE A 79 -0.19 -9.84 0.11
N GLN A 80 -1.33 -10.54 0.31
CA GLN A 80 -1.63 -11.78 -0.41
C GLN A 80 -1.65 -11.59 -1.93
N ASP A 81 -2.21 -10.46 -2.37
CA ASP A 81 -2.29 -10.15 -3.79
C ASP A 81 -0.99 -9.57 -4.34
N ASN A 82 -0.07 -9.08 -3.49
CA ASN A 82 1.14 -8.36 -3.87
C ASN A 82 2.39 -8.83 -3.09
N LEU A 83 2.90 -10.00 -3.45
CA LEU A 83 4.08 -10.60 -2.80
C LEU A 83 5.41 -9.89 -3.15
N LEU A 84 5.42 -8.97 -4.12
CA LEU A 84 6.63 -8.24 -4.55
C LEU A 84 6.96 -7.00 -3.70
N ILE A 85 6.17 -6.75 -2.65
CA ILE A 85 6.36 -5.61 -1.76
C ILE A 85 7.68 -5.76 -1.01
N ASN A 86 8.60 -4.84 -1.29
CA ASN A 86 9.91 -4.76 -0.63
C ASN A 86 10.05 -3.52 0.27
N LYS A 87 9.06 -2.61 0.26
CA LYS A 87 8.97 -1.47 1.18
C LYS A 87 7.57 -1.39 1.78
N LEU A 88 7.48 -1.45 3.10
CA LEU A 88 6.24 -1.25 3.84
C LEU A 88 6.43 -0.16 4.90
N CYS A 89 5.59 0.86 4.86
CA CYS A 89 5.63 1.99 5.78
C CYS A 89 4.22 2.22 6.33
N VAL A 90 3.98 1.97 7.62
CA VAL A 90 2.63 2.09 8.22
C VAL A 90 2.62 2.94 9.49
N PRO A 91 3.11 4.20 9.45
CA PRO A 91 3.17 5.02 10.64
C PRO A 91 1.78 5.50 11.08
N ALA A 92 1.55 5.55 12.40
CA ALA A 92 0.31 6.03 13.02
C ALA A 92 -0.98 5.30 12.56
N CYS A 93 -0.86 4.07 12.08
CA CYS A 93 -2.01 3.20 11.81
C CYS A 93 -2.44 2.51 13.11
N THR A 94 -3.35 3.13 13.85
CA THR A 94 -3.72 2.71 15.22
C THR A 94 -4.49 1.39 15.33
N ARG A 95 -5.06 0.91 14.22
CA ARG A 95 -5.78 -0.37 14.14
C ARG A 95 -4.92 -1.53 13.63
N LEU A 96 -3.62 -1.29 13.43
CA LEU A 96 -2.65 -2.34 13.18
C LEU A 96 -2.04 -2.80 14.49
N THR A 97 -1.96 -4.11 14.70
CA THR A 97 -1.36 -4.70 15.89
C THR A 97 0.06 -5.20 15.62
N PRO A 98 0.95 -5.24 16.63
CA PRO A 98 2.27 -5.84 16.47
C PRO A 98 2.22 -7.27 15.91
N ASP A 99 1.30 -8.10 16.40
CA ASP A 99 1.11 -9.47 15.92
C ASP A 99 0.67 -9.53 14.46
N GLY A 100 -0.25 -8.64 14.06
CA GLY A 100 -0.66 -8.49 12.67
C GLY A 100 0.51 -8.14 11.75
N ILE A 101 1.33 -7.18 12.16
CA ILE A 101 2.53 -6.79 11.41
C ILE A 101 3.53 -7.94 11.34
N VAL A 102 3.77 -8.68 12.42
CA VAL A 102 4.66 -9.85 12.40
C VAL A 102 4.17 -10.91 11.41
N ARG A 103 2.85 -11.18 11.36
CA ARG A 103 2.25 -12.10 10.39
C ARG A 103 2.46 -11.63 8.95
N ILE A 104 2.30 -10.34 8.70
CA ILE A 104 2.53 -9.72 7.38
C ILE A 104 3.99 -9.84 6.96
N VAL A 105 4.92 -9.48 7.86
CA VAL A 105 6.36 -9.53 7.57
C VAL A 105 6.79 -10.95 7.28
N LYS A 106 6.37 -11.93 8.11
CA LYS A 106 6.64 -13.36 7.87
C LYS A 106 6.22 -13.78 6.46
N LYS A 107 5.04 -13.36 6.03
CA LYS A 107 4.51 -13.69 4.70
C LYS A 107 5.29 -13.05 3.55
N LEU A 108 5.84 -11.86 3.76
CA LEU A 108 6.71 -11.19 2.78
C LEU A 108 8.12 -11.77 2.76
N THR A 109 8.58 -12.37 3.86
CA THR A 109 9.90 -12.99 4.01
C THR A 109 9.91 -14.51 3.92
N ASP A 110 8.76 -15.14 3.69
CA ASP A 110 8.69 -16.59 3.49
C ASP A 110 9.56 -16.93 2.26
N GLY A 111 10.42 -17.95 2.40
CA GLY A 111 11.53 -18.27 1.49
C GLY A 111 11.15 -18.61 0.04
N THR A 112 9.87 -18.48 -0.32
CA THR A 112 9.34 -18.53 -1.68
C THR A 112 9.39 -17.18 -2.40
N ASN A 113 9.62 -16.07 -1.69
CA ASN A 113 9.65 -14.72 -2.28
C ASN A 113 11.09 -14.28 -2.58
N GLU A 114 11.45 -14.22 -3.87
CA GLU A 114 12.74 -13.66 -4.31
C GLU A 114 12.90 -12.17 -3.95
N HIS A 115 11.77 -11.48 -3.75
CA HIS A 115 11.67 -10.06 -3.43
C HIS A 115 11.46 -9.85 -1.93
N ASN A 116 12.43 -10.30 -1.12
CA ASN A 116 12.45 -10.09 0.33
C ASN A 116 12.14 -8.64 0.72
N LEU A 117 11.40 -8.45 1.82
CA LEU A 117 11.15 -7.14 2.41
C LEU A 117 12.48 -6.48 2.81
N ARG A 118 12.81 -5.33 2.20
CA ARG A 118 14.08 -4.60 2.43
C ARG A 118 13.92 -3.41 3.36
N TYR A 119 12.72 -2.84 3.42
CA TYR A 119 12.45 -1.65 4.21
C TYR A 119 11.11 -1.79 4.95
N LEU A 120 11.16 -1.67 6.27
CA LEU A 120 9.99 -1.65 7.13
C LEU A 120 10.04 -0.42 8.03
N ARG A 121 9.01 0.42 7.96
CA ARG A 121 8.86 1.57 8.86
C ARG A 121 7.55 1.48 9.62
N LEU A 122 7.70 1.30 10.93
CA LEU A 122 6.63 1.28 11.92
C LEU A 122 6.91 2.43 12.90
N CYS A 123 6.33 3.61 12.70
CA CYS A 123 6.44 4.69 13.68
C CYS A 123 5.06 4.97 14.28
N CYS A 124 4.97 5.12 15.60
CA CYS A 124 3.71 5.43 16.29
C CYS A 124 2.61 4.36 16.12
N ILE A 125 2.96 3.07 16.14
CA ILE A 125 1.97 2.02 16.45
C ILE A 125 1.83 1.98 17.97
N PRO A 126 0.63 2.21 18.54
CA PRO A 126 0.44 2.08 19.98
C PRO A 126 0.80 0.64 20.40
N ASN A 127 1.61 0.49 21.46
CA ASN A 127 2.13 -0.79 22.00
C ASN A 127 3.28 -1.48 21.25
N LEU A 128 3.99 -0.82 20.32
CA LEU A 128 5.31 -1.30 19.90
C LEU A 128 6.38 -0.86 20.93
N THR A 129 6.27 -1.35 22.17
CA THR A 129 7.25 -1.12 23.24
C THR A 129 8.50 -1.97 23.00
N LYS A 130 9.66 -1.37 23.27
CA LYS A 130 11.03 -1.94 23.18
C LYS A 130 11.17 -3.32 23.78
#